data_AF-X1AVD1-F1
#
_entry.id   AF-X1AVD1-F1
#
_cell.length_a   1.000
_cell.length_b   1.000
_cell.length_c   1.000
_cell.angle_alpha   90.00
_cell.angle_beta   90.00
_cell.angle_gamma   90.00
#
_symmetry.space_group_name_H-M   'P 1'
#
loop_
_entity.id
_entity.type
_entity.pdbx_description
1 polymer ?
#
loop_
_entity_poly.entity_id
_entity_poly.type
_entity_poly.pdbx_seq_one_letter_code
_entity_poly.pdbx_strand_id
1 'polypeptide(L)'
;MNRLLQGDVGSGKTVVATLVLLTAIANGYQSVLMAPTEILAQQHWLNLRQLLAPLNIKVALLVSDLPPGDKREIRTGLKEGRIQ
;
A
#
# COMPACT_ATOMS: atom_id res chain seq x y z
N MET A 1 4.69 11.90 10.44
CA MET A 1 5.04 11.24 11.72
C MET A 1 6.28 10.40 11.48
N ASN A 2 7.33 10.53 12.29
CA ASN A 2 8.58 9.76 12.12
C ASN A 2 8.71 8.75 13.26
N ARG A 3 8.37 7.49 13.00
CA ARG A 3 8.43 6.39 13.98
C ARG A 3 9.11 5.18 13.36
N LEU A 4 9.91 4.49 14.16
CA LEU A 4 10.43 3.17 13.83
C LEU A 4 9.56 2.12 14.53
N LEU A 5 8.89 1.28 13.73
CA LEU A 5 8.15 0.14 14.25
C LEU A 5 9.05 -1.10 14.23
N GLN A 6 9.53 -1.50 15.40
CA GLN A 6 10.41 -2.65 15.57
C GLN A 6 9.67 -3.82 16.24
N GLY A 7 9.98 -5.04 15.82
CA GLY A 7 9.42 -6.26 16.39
C GLY A 7 9.86 -7.48 15.58
N ASP A 8 9.77 -8.66 16.16
CA ASP A 8 10.20 -9.92 15.54
C ASP A 8 9.31 -10.34 14.36
N VAL A 9 9.80 -11.26 13.53
CA VAL A 9 8.98 -11.86 12.46
C VAL A 9 7.73 -12.50 13.08
N GLY A 10 6.56 -12.22 12.52
CA GLY A 10 5.28 -12.69 13.07
C GLY A 10 4.67 -11.80 14.16
N SER A 11 5.35 -10.77 14.65
CA SER A 11 4.84 -9.88 15.72
C SER A 11 3.71 -8.92 15.30
N GLY A 12 3.10 -9.11 14.12
CA GLY A 12 1.96 -8.29 13.67
C GLY A 12 2.30 -6.90 13.10
N LYS A 13 3.56 -6.60 12.78
CA LYS A 13 3.98 -5.28 12.25
C LYS A 13 3.16 -4.81 11.05
N THR A 14 2.79 -5.73 10.17
CA THR A 14 1.98 -5.43 8.97
C THR A 14 0.61 -4.89 9.36
N VAL A 15 -0.05 -5.44 10.38
CA VAL A 15 -1.37 -4.96 10.84
C VAL A 15 -1.25 -3.52 11.36
N VAL A 16 -0.22 -3.23 12.15
CA VAL A 16 0.04 -1.87 12.65
C VAL A 16 0.29 -0.90 11.49
N ALA A 17 1.10 -1.30 10.49
CA ALA A 17 1.33 -0.50 9.30
C ALA A 17 0.01 -0.25 8.52
N THR A 18 -0.83 -1.27 8.35
CA THR A 18 -2.15 -1.12 7.70
C THR A 18 -3.05 -0.14 8.44
N LEU A 19 -3.10 -0.18 9.77
CA LEU A 19 -3.88 0.77 10.56
C LEU A 19 -3.42 2.22 10.37
N VAL A 20 -2.10 2.44 10.24
CA VAL A 20 -1.55 3.77 9.94
C VAL A 20 -1.94 4.24 8.54
N LEU A 21 -1.88 3.36 7.53
CA LEU A 21 -2.36 3.67 6.17
C LEU A 21 -3.84 4.04 6.17
N LEU A 22 -4.68 3.23 6.82
CA LEU A 22 -6.12 3.48 6.95
C LEU A 22 -6.44 4.77 7.69
N THR A 23 -5.62 5.14 8.69
CA THR A 23 -5.79 6.42 9.39
C THR A 23 -5.57 7.60 8.44
N ALA A 24 -4.58 7.52 7.55
CA ALA A 24 -4.37 8.55 6.52
C ALA A 24 -5.55 8.60 5.53
N ILE A 25 -6.00 7.44 5.03
CA ILE A 25 -7.13 7.32 4.11
C ILE A 25 -8.41 7.90 4.73
N ALA A 26 -8.70 7.57 5.99
CA ALA A 26 -9.88 8.08 6.71
C ALA A 26 -9.89 9.60 6.89
N ASN A 27 -8.73 10.25 6.78
CA ASN A 27 -8.58 11.71 6.83
C ASN A 27 -8.48 12.35 5.43
N GLY A 28 -8.81 11.62 4.37
CA GLY A 28 -8.83 12.13 2.99
C GLY A 28 -7.46 12.24 2.33
N TYR A 29 -6.43 11.59 2.89
CA TYR A 29 -5.09 11.56 2.32
C TYR A 29 -4.79 10.25 1.60
N GLN A 30 -3.80 10.28 0.71
CA GLN A 30 -3.22 9.08 0.13
C GLN A 30 -2.16 8.48 1.05
N SER A 31 -2.00 7.17 0.96
CA SER A 31 -1.09 6.38 1.76
C SER A 31 -0.23 5.48 0.88
N VAL A 32 0.99 5.17 1.33
CA VAL A 32 1.92 4.32 0.58
C VAL A 32 2.70 3.41 1.52
N LEU A 33 2.83 2.14 1.13
CA LEU A 33 3.75 1.19 1.74
C LEU A 33 4.88 0.89 0.75
N MET A 34 6.10 1.22 1.13
CA MET A 34 7.30 0.93 0.33
C MET A 34 7.97 -0.34 0.84
N ALA A 35 8.55 -1.11 -0.08
CA ALA A 35 9.33 -2.31 0.23
C ALA A 35 10.65 -2.27 -0.55
N PRO A 36 11.73 -2.90 -0.05
CA PRO A 36 13.06 -2.80 -0.65
C PRO A 36 13.24 -3.64 -1.92
N THR A 37 12.34 -4.59 -2.19
CA THR A 37 12.38 -5.44 -3.38
C THR A 37 10.97 -5.61 -3.96
N GLU A 38 10.89 -5.93 -5.25
CA GLU A 38 9.61 -6.14 -5.93
C GLU A 38 8.85 -7.34 -5.37
N ILE A 39 9.56 -8.40 -5.00
CA ILE A 39 8.96 -9.60 -4.38
C ILE A 39 8.27 -9.22 -3.07
N LEU A 40 8.91 -8.42 -2.20
CA LEU A 40 8.30 -7.98 -0.95
C LEU A 40 7.14 -7.00 -1.21
N ALA A 41 7.25 -6.12 -2.19
CA ALA A 41 6.16 -5.22 -2.58
C ALA A 41 4.92 -6.01 -3.05
N GLN A 42 5.12 -7.05 -3.88
CA GLN A 42 4.05 -7.94 -4.33
C GLN A 42 3.42 -8.71 -3.17
N GLN A 43 4.22 -9.25 -2.25
CA GLN A 43 3.72 -9.93 -1.06
C GLN A 43 2.85 -9.01 -0.18
N HIS A 44 3.33 -7.79 0.09
CA HIS A 44 2.56 -6.80 0.83
C HIS A 44 1.28 -6.40 0.09
N TRP A 45 1.34 -6.20 -1.22
CA TRP A 45 0.18 -5.87 -2.04
C TRP A 45 -0.89 -6.97 -2.01
N LEU A 46 -0.51 -8.24 -2.17
CA LEU A 46 -1.44 -9.37 -2.09
C LEU A 46 -2.17 -9.40 -0.74
N ASN A 47 -1.41 -9.27 0.36
CA ASN A 47 -1.96 -9.29 1.71
C ASN A 47 -2.89 -8.10 1.96
N LEU A 48 -2.47 -6.88 1.60
CA LEU A 48 -3.27 -5.67 1.77
C LEU A 48 -4.53 -5.70 0.90
N ARG A 49 -4.43 -6.13 -0.36
CA ARG A 49 -5.57 -6.24 -1.26
C ARG A 49 -6.65 -7.17 -0.69
N GLN A 50 -6.25 -8.32 -0.13
CA GLN A 50 -7.19 -9.25 0.50
C GLN A 50 -7.78 -8.67 1.79
N LEU A 51 -6.94 -8.12 2.66
CA LEU A 51 -7.35 -7.58 3.96
C LEU A 51 -8.31 -6.39 3.81
N LEU A 52 -8.13 -5.56 2.79
CA LEU A 52 -8.88 -4.32 2.59
C LEU A 52 -10.05 -4.46 1.61
N ALA A 53 -10.19 -5.60 0.93
CA ALA A 53 -11.31 -5.86 0.02
C ALA A 53 -12.70 -5.67 0.68
N PRO A 54 -12.96 -6.11 1.93
CA PRO A 54 -14.25 -5.88 2.59
C PRO A 54 -14.58 -4.40 2.82
N LEU A 55 -13.58 -3.52 2.84
CA LEU A 55 -13.74 -2.08 3.02
C LEU A 55 -13.88 -1.34 1.68
N ASN A 56 -13.87 -2.06 0.55
CA ASN A 56 -13.88 -1.50 -0.80
C ASN A 56 -12.73 -0.49 -1.08
N ILE A 57 -11.59 -0.68 -0.40
CA ILE A 57 -10.39 0.15 -0.60
C ILE A 57 -9.51 -0.50 -1.66
N LYS A 58 -9.20 0.25 -2.72
CA LYS A 58 -8.35 -0.22 -3.83
C LYS A 58 -6.88 -0.02 -3.52
N VAL A 59 -6.12 -1.12 -3.54
CA VAL A 59 -4.66 -1.10 -3.36
C VAL A 59 -3.97 -1.31 -4.72
N ALA A 60 -3.15 -0.36 -5.13
CA ALA A 60 -2.34 -0.46 -6.35
C ALA A 60 -0.92 -0.91 -6.04
N LEU A 61 -0.29 -1.62 -6.98
CA LEU A 61 1.13 -2.01 -6.92
C LEU A 61 1.89 -1.23 -7.99
N LEU A 62 3.00 -0.58 -7.62
CA LEU A 62 3.88 0.10 -8.58
C LEU A 62 5.31 -0.43 -8.45
N VAL A 63 5.71 -1.31 -9.37
CA VAL A 63 7.06 -1.90 -9.45
C VAL A 63 7.64 -1.75 -10.87
N SER A 64 8.93 -2.03 -11.04
CA SER A 64 9.65 -1.77 -12.28
C SER A 64 9.28 -2.74 -13.40
N ASP A 65 8.85 -3.96 -13.07
CA ASP A 65 8.46 -4.96 -14.08
C ASP A 65 7.05 -4.75 -14.68
N LEU A 66 6.29 -3.76 -14.18
CA LEU A 66 4.96 -3.49 -14.74
C LEU A 66 5.04 -2.92 -16.17
N PRO A 67 4.08 -3.30 -17.05
CA PRO A 67 3.91 -2.69 -18.36
C PRO A 67 3.85 -1.16 -18.27
N PRO A 68 4.39 -0.42 -19.26
CA PRO A 68 4.32 1.04 -19.28
C PRO A 68 2.89 1.60 -19.23
N GLY A 69 1.90 0.86 -19.77
CA GLY A 69 0.48 1.20 -19.69
C GLY A 69 -0.01 1.27 -18.25
N ASP A 70 0.15 0.17 -17.52
CA ASP A 70 -0.28 0.01 -16.12
C ASP A 70 0.38 1.05 -15.21
N LYS A 71 1.69 1.29 -15.38
CA LYS A 71 2.39 2.36 -14.64
C LYS A 71 1.79 3.73 -14.88
N ARG A 72 1.40 4.04 -16.13
CA ARG A 72 0.77 5.32 -16.47
C ARG A 72 -0.60 5.42 -15.82
N GLU A 73 -1.42 4.37 -15.90
CA GLU A 73 -2.75 4.35 -15.30
C GLU A 73 -2.67 4.56 -13.77
N ILE A 74 -1.78 3.87 -13.09
CA ILE A 74 -1.58 4.02 -11.64
C ILE A 74 -1.12 5.44 -11.30
N ARG A 75 -0.15 6.00 -12.03
CA ARG A 75 0.31 7.38 -11.82
C ARG A 75 -0.79 8.40 -12.04
N THR A 76 -1.65 8.20 -13.03
CA THR A 76 -2.83 9.05 -13.27
C THR A 76 -3.83 8.91 -12.13
N GLY A 77 -4.14 7.69 -11.70
CA GLY A 77 -5.03 7.43 -10.58
C GLY A 77 -4.54 8.05 -9.26
N LEU A 78 -3.22 8.05 -9.03
CA LEU A 78 -2.61 8.75 -7.90
C LEU A 78 -2.76 10.27 -8.04
N LYS A 79 -2.47 10.86 -9.20
CA LYS A 79 -2.62 12.31 -9.42
C LYS A 79 -4.06 12.80 -9.25
N GLU A 80 -5.04 11.99 -9.66
CA GLU A 80 -6.46 12.33 -9.60
C GLU A 80 -7.12 11.94 -8.27
N GLY A 81 -6.38 11.34 -7.32
CA GLY A 81 -6.93 10.92 -6.02
C GLY A 81 -7.86 9.71 -6.08
N ARG A 82 -7.89 8.97 -7.20
CA ARG A 82 -8.67 7.72 -7.36
C ARG A 82 -8.05 6.52 -6.64
N ILE A 83 -6.76 6.61 -6.29
CA ILE A 83 -6.02 5.63 -5.49
C ILE A 83 -5.68 6.33 -4.16
N GLN A 84 -6.02 5.69 -3.04
CA GLN A 84 -5.87 6.23 -1.68
C GLN A 84 -4.92 5.37 -0.86
#